data_AF-A0A177BAT4-F1
#
_entry.id   AF-A0A177BAT4-F1
#
_cell.length_a   1.000
_cell.length_b   1.000
_cell.length_c   1.000
_cell.angle_alpha   90.00
_cell.angle_beta   90.00
_cell.angle_gamma   90.00
#
_symmetry.space_group_name_H-M   'P 1'
#
loop_
_entity.id
_entity.type
_entity.pdbx_description
1 polymer ?
#
loop_
_entity_poly.entity_id
_entity_poly.type
_entity_poly.pdbx_seq_one_letter_code
_entity_poly.pdbx_strand_id
1 'polypeptide(L)'
;MDLQIQKNVIDSYTKHWCVILVSSYIASHNPTSLDRHLFLKHSDKQKRNMLKNKEKEKIVEDYQCSGKSFSLDRLMTIIVSIYTDKSYQFFGIKPLISACVRDGYLSTNKSYSSSKHWLTNLSYKCNISLELANVLGNKIGVDIFNYLYDYI
;
A
#
# COMPACT_ATOMS: atom_id res chain seq x y z
N MET A 1 23.68 -13.67 21.37
CA MET A 1 22.39 -13.53 20.68
C MET A 1 22.54 -14.17 19.31
N ASP A 2 21.84 -15.27 19.03
CA ASP A 2 22.09 -16.12 17.85
C ASP A 2 21.91 -15.38 16.51
N LEU A 3 22.84 -15.62 15.58
CA LEU A 3 22.81 -15.08 14.20
C LEU A 3 21.50 -15.42 13.48
N GLN A 4 20.89 -16.56 13.79
CA GLN A 4 19.62 -17.01 13.21
C GLN A 4 18.42 -16.19 13.72
N ILE A 5 18.45 -15.77 14.98
CA ILE A 5 17.44 -14.87 15.55
C ILE A 5 17.57 -13.48 14.91
N GLN A 6 18.79 -12.97 14.75
CA GLN A 6 19.06 -11.68 14.09
C GLN A 6 18.57 -11.68 12.63
N LYS A 7 18.87 -12.75 11.87
CA LYS A 7 18.41 -12.90 10.49
C LYS A 7 16.88 -12.91 10.38
N ASN A 8 16.20 -13.69 11.22
CA ASN A 8 14.73 -13.75 11.24
C ASN A 8 14.09 -12.39 11.57
N VAL A 9 14.70 -11.62 12.49
CA VAL A 9 14.25 -10.28 12.84
C VAL A 9 14.41 -9.32 11.65
N ILE A 10 15.58 -9.32 11.00
CA ILE A 10 15.85 -8.46 9.82
C ILE A 10 14.90 -8.80 8.67
N ASP A 11 14.70 -10.09 8.39
CA ASP A 11 13.78 -10.55 7.34
C ASP A 11 12.34 -10.12 7.63
N SER A 12 11.93 -10.17 8.90
CA SER A 12 10.61 -9.69 9.34
C SER A 12 10.45 -8.18 9.09
N TYR A 13 11.40 -7.35 9.55
CA TYR A 13 11.36 -5.89 9.31
C TYR A 13 11.36 -5.54 7.83
N THR A 14 12.15 -6.27 7.04
CA THR A 14 12.23 -6.10 5.59
C THR A 14 10.89 -6.38 4.93
N LYS A 15 10.17 -7.43 5.35
CA LYS A 15 8.81 -7.73 4.86
C LYS A 15 7.82 -6.62 5.21
N HIS A 16 7.86 -6.08 6.43
CA HIS A 16 6.92 -5.03 6.85
C HIS A 16 7.05 -3.79 5.97
N TRP A 17 8.28 -3.40 5.68
CA TRP A 17 8.58 -2.27 4.82
C TRP A 17 8.08 -2.49 3.39
N CYS A 18 8.29 -3.67 2.82
CA CYS A 18 7.78 -4.02 1.50
C CYS A 18 6.24 -3.95 1.45
N VAL A 19 5.54 -4.50 2.46
CA VAL A 19 4.07 -4.49 2.55
C VAL A 19 3.52 -3.07 2.62
N ILE A 20 4.13 -2.19 3.44
CA ILE A 20 3.71 -0.79 3.56
C ILE A 20 3.86 -0.07 2.22
N LEU A 21 5.00 -0.21 1.57
CA LEU A 21 5.26 0.48 0.31
C LEU A 21 4.38 -0.01 -0.83
N VAL A 22 4.23 -1.32 -1.00
CA VAL A 22 3.34 -1.90 -2.02
C VAL A 22 1.89 -1.46 -1.80
N SER A 23 1.41 -1.54 -0.56
CA SER A 23 0.04 -1.10 -0.21
C SER A 23 -0.15 0.39 -0.45
N SER A 24 0.84 1.21 -0.11
CA SER A 24 0.80 2.67 -0.33
C SER A 24 0.79 3.04 -1.80
N TYR A 25 1.50 2.26 -2.64
CA TYR A 25 1.52 2.44 -4.08
C TYR A 25 0.13 2.16 -4.67
N ILE A 26 -0.46 1.00 -4.32
CA ILE A 26 -1.82 0.62 -4.71
C ILE A 26 -2.84 1.68 -4.25
N ALA A 27 -2.72 2.15 -3.00
CA ALA A 27 -3.60 3.20 -2.47
C ALA A 27 -3.48 4.51 -3.27
N SER A 28 -2.27 4.91 -3.66
CA SER A 28 -2.07 6.18 -4.38
C SER A 28 -2.52 6.12 -5.84
N HIS A 29 -2.44 4.96 -6.47
CA HIS A 29 -2.74 4.82 -7.90
C HIS A 29 -4.17 4.37 -8.18
N ASN A 30 -4.86 3.78 -7.20
CA ASN A 30 -6.26 3.42 -7.36
C ASN A 30 -7.21 4.47 -6.76
N PRO A 31 -8.34 4.77 -7.43
CA PRO A 31 -9.40 5.58 -6.84
C PRO A 31 -10.05 4.83 -5.66
N THR A 32 -10.44 5.58 -4.62
CA THR A 32 -11.08 5.06 -3.40
C THR A 32 -12.41 4.34 -3.67
N SER A 33 -13.13 4.74 -4.73
CA SER A 33 -14.40 4.12 -5.14
C SER A 33 -14.26 2.64 -5.53
N LEU A 34 -13.07 2.21 -5.93
CA LEU A 34 -12.81 0.84 -6.38
C LEU A 34 -12.33 -0.09 -5.27
N ASP A 35 -12.00 0.42 -4.08
CA ASP A 35 -11.46 -0.39 -2.98
C ASP A 35 -12.39 -1.57 -2.63
N ARG A 36 -13.71 -1.33 -2.58
CA ARG A 36 -14.69 -2.40 -2.32
C ARG A 36 -14.66 -3.48 -3.40
N HIS A 37 -14.51 -3.12 -4.68
CA HIS A 37 -14.47 -4.11 -5.75
C HIS A 37 -13.15 -4.91 -5.74
N LEU A 38 -12.04 -4.22 -5.51
CA LEU A 38 -10.70 -4.80 -5.50
C LEU A 38 -10.52 -5.71 -4.29
N PHE A 39 -10.87 -5.26 -3.09
CA PHE A 39 -10.42 -5.92 -1.85
C PHE A 39 -11.47 -6.82 -1.17
N LEU A 40 -12.78 -6.68 -1.44
CA LEU A 40 -13.79 -7.58 -0.84
C LEU A 40 -13.87 -8.95 -1.52
N LYS A 41 -13.34 -9.11 -2.74
CA LYS A 41 -13.44 -10.36 -3.53
C LYS A 41 -12.22 -11.28 -3.44
N HIS A 42 -11.14 -10.87 -2.79
CA HIS A 42 -9.91 -11.70 -2.70
C HIS A 42 -9.97 -12.84 -1.67
N SER A 43 -11.08 -13.02 -0.96
CA SER A 43 -11.30 -14.18 -0.06
C SER A 43 -11.68 -15.46 -0.82
N ASP A 44 -12.33 -15.35 -1.99
CA ASP A 44 -12.81 -16.51 -2.74
C ASP A 44 -12.25 -16.48 -4.16
N LYS A 45 -11.57 -17.57 -4.54
CA LYS A 45 -11.03 -17.84 -5.88
C LYS A 45 -12.12 -17.73 -6.95
N GLN A 46 -12.50 -16.55 -7.44
CA GLN A 46 -13.35 -16.44 -8.63
C GLN A 46 -13.06 -15.24 -9.53
N LYS A 47 -12.93 -15.60 -10.81
CA LYS A 47 -12.83 -14.83 -12.06
C LYS A 47 -13.45 -13.44 -11.99
N ARG A 48 -12.65 -12.42 -12.27
CA ARG A 48 -13.10 -11.04 -12.47
C ARG A 48 -13.72 -10.91 -13.85
N ASN A 49 -15.03 -10.69 -13.90
CA ASN A 49 -15.68 -10.16 -15.08
C ASN A 49 -15.38 -8.66 -15.17
N MET A 50 -14.77 -8.29 -16.30
CA MET A 50 -14.36 -6.95 -16.72
C MET A 50 -15.43 -5.89 -16.44
N LEU A 51 -15.05 -4.83 -15.73
CA LEU A 51 -15.85 -3.61 -15.65
C LEU A 51 -15.80 -2.90 -17.01
N LYS A 52 -17.00 -2.70 -17.57
CA LYS A 52 -17.25 -2.10 -18.89
C LYS A 52 -16.71 -0.67 -18.97
N ASN A 53 -16.04 -0.40 -20.09
CA ASN A 53 -15.38 0.80 -20.63
C ASN A 53 -15.88 2.22 -20.26
N LYS A 54 -17.01 2.44 -19.59
CA LYS A 54 -17.56 3.78 -19.35
C LYS A 54 -16.94 4.54 -18.15
N GLU A 55 -16.34 3.83 -17.19
CA GLU A 55 -15.62 4.48 -16.08
C GLU A 55 -14.15 4.79 -16.40
N LYS A 56 -13.54 4.08 -17.36
CA LYS A 56 -12.16 4.32 -17.79
C LYS A 56 -12.01 5.72 -18.40
N GLU A 57 -12.97 6.18 -19.19
CA GLU A 57 -12.91 7.49 -19.88
C GLU A 57 -12.99 8.70 -18.94
N LYS A 58 -13.69 8.63 -17.80
CA LYS A 58 -13.78 9.75 -16.84
C LYS A 58 -12.59 9.86 -15.88
N ILE A 59 -11.76 8.82 -15.75
CA ILE A 59 -10.68 8.76 -14.76
C ILE A 59 -9.31 9.07 -15.40
N VAL A 60 -9.19 8.90 -16.72
CA VAL A 60 -7.96 9.16 -17.50
C VAL A 60 -7.51 10.63 -17.46
N GLU A 61 -8.41 11.59 -17.22
CA GLU A 61 -8.07 13.02 -17.14
C GLU A 61 -7.27 13.40 -15.87
N ASP A 62 -7.31 12.58 -14.81
CA ASP A 62 -6.61 12.83 -13.53
C ASP A 62 -5.25 12.11 -13.41
N TYR A 63 -4.87 11.32 -14.42
CA TYR A 63 -3.79 10.34 -14.32
C TYR A 63 -2.38 10.88 -14.60
N GLN A 64 -2.25 12.16 -14.90
CA GLN A 64 -0.95 12.77 -15.15
C GLN A 64 -0.27 13.20 -13.84
N CYS A 65 0.60 12.31 -13.37
CA CYS A 65 1.84 12.64 -12.65
C CYS A 65 1.78 12.89 -11.13
N SER A 66 0.67 12.60 -10.44
CA SER A 66 0.69 12.54 -8.97
C SER A 66 -0.24 11.48 -8.40
N GLY A 67 0.32 10.48 -7.70
CA GLY A 67 -0.49 9.56 -6.91
C GLY A 67 -1.44 10.32 -5.96
N LYS A 68 -2.67 9.83 -5.83
CA LYS A 68 -3.72 10.44 -5.00
C LYS A 68 -3.40 10.26 -3.53
N SER A 69 -3.75 11.27 -2.73
CA SER A 69 -3.58 11.17 -1.28
C SER A 69 -4.55 10.14 -0.68
N PHE A 70 -4.11 9.40 0.33
CA PHE A 70 -4.89 8.38 1.03
C PHE A 70 -4.78 8.52 2.55
N SER A 71 -5.77 8.02 3.29
CA SER A 71 -5.77 8.03 4.76
C SER A 71 -5.01 6.83 5.34
N LEU A 72 -4.59 6.93 6.60
CA LEU A 72 -4.00 5.80 7.33
C LEU A 72 -4.95 4.59 7.36
N ASP A 73 -6.24 4.83 7.59
CA ASP A 73 -7.24 3.75 7.66
C ASP A 73 -7.32 2.97 6.36
N ARG A 74 -7.34 3.67 5.21
CA ARG A 74 -7.32 3.04 3.88
C ARG A 74 -6.06 2.21 3.68
N LEU A 75 -4.89 2.74 4.06
CA LEU A 75 -3.63 1.99 3.99
C LEU A 75 -3.70 0.70 4.80
N MET A 76 -4.18 0.77 6.05
CA MET A 76 -4.32 -0.39 6.92
C MET A 76 -5.28 -1.43 6.36
N THR A 77 -6.41 -1.00 5.77
CA THR A 77 -7.35 -1.92 5.11
C THR A 77 -6.71 -2.63 3.93
N ILE A 78 -5.98 -1.90 3.08
CA ILE A 78 -5.29 -2.49 1.92
C ILE A 78 -4.24 -3.50 2.39
N ILE A 79 -3.42 -3.13 3.38
CA ILE A 79 -2.39 -4.00 3.97
C ILE A 79 -2.99 -5.34 4.41
N VAL A 80 -4.10 -5.32 5.15
CA VAL A 80 -4.77 -6.53 5.64
C VAL A 80 -5.42 -7.33 4.50
N SER A 81 -5.82 -6.67 3.42
CA SER A 81 -6.46 -7.33 2.27
C SER A 81 -5.49 -8.02 1.30
N ILE A 82 -4.30 -7.45 1.10
CA ILE A 82 -3.33 -7.98 0.12
C ILE A 82 -2.34 -8.95 0.77
N TYR A 83 -2.08 -8.79 2.07
CA TYR A 83 -1.13 -9.63 2.78
C TYR A 83 -1.86 -10.80 3.44
N THR A 84 -1.75 -11.98 2.85
CA THR A 84 -2.53 -13.17 3.20
C THR A 84 -2.00 -13.94 4.42
N ASP A 85 -0.81 -13.61 4.90
CA ASP A 85 -0.22 -14.28 6.06
C ASP A 85 -0.92 -13.80 7.35
N LYS A 86 -1.90 -14.58 7.80
CA LYS A 86 -2.69 -14.33 9.00
C LYS A 86 -1.89 -14.43 10.30
N SER A 87 -0.69 -15.04 10.27
CA SER A 87 0.20 -15.12 11.42
C SER A 87 1.00 -13.83 11.63
N TYR A 88 0.94 -12.91 10.67
CA TYR A 88 1.69 -11.68 10.67
C TYR A 88 1.11 -10.64 11.60
N GLN A 89 1.91 -10.24 12.58
CA GLN A 89 1.55 -9.19 13.51
C GLN A 89 2.10 -7.85 13.05
N PHE A 90 1.21 -6.88 12.79
CA PHE A 90 1.58 -5.51 12.45
C PHE A 90 2.07 -4.71 13.68
N PHE A 91 3.02 -5.26 14.43
CA PHE A 91 3.62 -4.55 15.56
C PHE A 91 4.50 -3.41 15.04
N GLY A 92 4.37 -2.22 15.63
CA GLY A 92 5.23 -1.09 15.28
C GLY A 92 5.05 -0.53 13.87
N ILE A 93 3.89 -0.74 13.23
CA ILE A 93 3.66 -0.25 11.85
C ILE A 93 3.72 1.29 11.74
N LYS A 94 3.26 2.01 12.77
CA LYS A 94 3.29 3.48 12.83
C LYS A 94 4.71 4.05 12.80
N PRO A 95 5.66 3.56 13.64
CA PRO A 95 7.09 3.87 13.49
C PRO A 95 7.66 3.58 12.10
N LEU A 96 7.27 2.48 11.46
CA LEU A 96 7.73 2.16 10.10
C LEU A 96 7.18 3.13 9.05
N ILE A 97 5.91 3.52 9.16
CA ILE A 97 5.32 4.56 8.30
C ILE A 97 6.05 5.89 8.52
N SER A 98 6.36 6.24 9.77
CA SER A 98 7.17 7.42 10.10
C SER A 98 8.52 7.40 9.40
N ALA A 99 9.21 6.25 9.42
CA ALA A 99 10.46 6.06 8.71
C ALA A 99 10.29 6.23 7.21
N CYS A 100 9.25 5.64 6.61
CA CYS A 100 8.98 5.79 5.18
C CYS A 100 8.72 7.25 4.77
N VAL A 101 8.08 8.05 5.63
CA VAL A 101 7.89 9.50 5.41
C VAL A 101 9.21 10.24 5.51
N ARG A 102 9.98 10.01 6.59
CA ARG A 102 11.28 10.65 6.82
C ARG A 102 12.27 10.36 5.69
N ASP A 103 12.27 9.13 5.20
CA ASP A 103 13.21 8.66 4.17
C ASP A 103 12.71 8.99 2.74
N GLY A 104 11.55 9.67 2.59
CA GLY A 104 11.06 10.24 1.33
C GLY A 104 10.19 9.33 0.47
N TYR A 105 9.96 8.08 0.89
CA TYR A 105 9.09 7.13 0.16
C TYR A 105 7.61 7.49 0.24
N LEU A 106 7.21 8.21 1.30
CA LEU A 106 5.87 8.76 1.47
C LEU A 106 5.94 10.27 1.69
N SER A 107 5.00 11.00 1.11
CA SER A 107 4.77 12.42 1.41
C SER A 107 3.49 12.61 2.23
N THR A 108 3.46 13.66 3.04
CA THR A 108 2.28 14.04 3.83
C THR A 108 1.86 15.48 3.53
N ASN A 109 0.55 15.76 3.60
CA ASN A 109 0.01 17.09 3.33
C ASN A 109 0.19 18.10 4.47
N LYS A 110 0.64 17.67 5.65
CA LYS A 110 0.94 18.54 6.79
C LYS A 110 2.40 18.37 7.18
N SER A 111 3.01 19.48 7.56
CA SER A 111 4.32 19.50 8.20
C SER A 111 4.26 18.72 9.52
N TYR A 112 5.33 17.97 9.81
CA TYR A 112 5.46 17.14 10.99
C TYR A 112 5.27 18.00 12.26
N SER A 113 4.10 17.89 12.89
CA SER A 113 3.74 18.63 14.09
C SER A 113 3.81 17.69 15.29
N SER A 114 4.47 18.11 16.38
CA SER A 114 4.70 17.34 17.63
C SER A 114 3.44 16.93 18.41
N SER A 115 2.26 16.93 17.79
CA SER A 115 1.01 16.52 18.43
C SER A 115 0.88 14.99 18.50
N LYS A 116 0.33 14.51 19.62
CA LYS A 116 0.11 13.08 19.97
C LYS A 116 -0.75 12.30 18.95
N HIS A 117 -1.48 13.00 18.06
CA HIS A 117 -2.36 12.42 17.03
C HIS A 117 -1.85 12.60 15.59
N TRP A 118 -0.55 12.88 15.42
CA TRP A 118 -0.01 13.24 14.11
C TRP A 118 -0.28 12.20 13.02
N LEU A 119 -0.21 10.89 13.28
CA LEU A 119 -0.38 9.87 12.22
C LEU A 119 -1.81 9.68 11.69
N THR A 120 -2.85 9.96 12.47
CA THR A 120 -4.23 9.58 12.12
C THR A 120 -4.93 10.61 11.24
N ASN A 121 -4.52 11.88 11.34
CA ASN A 121 -5.16 13.00 10.63
C ASN A 121 -4.34 13.48 9.42
N LEU A 122 -3.44 12.63 8.92
CA LEU A 122 -2.60 12.90 7.74
C LEU A 122 -3.16 12.20 6.51
N SER A 123 -3.03 12.88 5.38
CA SER A 123 -3.14 12.22 4.08
C SER A 123 -1.74 11.92 3.57
N TYR A 124 -1.50 10.68 3.20
CA TYR A 124 -0.23 10.18 2.68
C TYR A 124 -0.30 10.09 1.17
N LYS A 125 0.84 10.21 0.51
CA LYS A 125 1.02 9.97 -0.92
C LYS A 125 2.27 9.13 -1.12
N CYS A 126 2.20 8.13 -1.99
CA CYS A 126 3.36 7.29 -2.31
C CYS A 126 4.23 7.94 -3.39
N ASN A 127 5.54 7.90 -3.19
CA ASN A 127 6.54 8.48 -4.09
C ASN A 127 7.40 7.42 -4.81
N ILE A 128 7.07 6.14 -4.67
CA ILE A 128 7.84 5.07 -5.32
C ILE A 128 7.37 4.84 -6.76
N SER A 129 8.28 4.38 -7.62
CA SER A 129 7.97 3.99 -8.99
C SER A 129 7.24 2.65 -9.07
N LEU A 130 6.54 2.41 -10.19
CA LEU A 130 5.91 1.12 -10.50
C LEU A 130 6.92 -0.04 -10.47
N GLU A 131 8.12 0.18 -11.02
CA GLU A 131 9.20 -0.81 -11.07
C GLU A 131 9.61 -1.24 -9.65
N LEU A 132 9.86 -0.26 -8.76
CA LEU A 132 10.20 -0.55 -7.37
C LEU A 132 9.03 -1.25 -6.66
N ALA A 133 7.80 -0.79 -6.86
CA ALA A 133 6.62 -1.44 -6.30
C ALA A 133 6.51 -2.91 -6.75
N ASN A 134 6.82 -3.22 -8.02
CA ASN A 134 6.77 -4.57 -8.56
C ASN A 134 7.85 -5.47 -7.94
N VAL A 135 9.09 -4.97 -7.83
CA VAL A 135 10.20 -5.69 -7.17
C VAL A 135 9.85 -6.00 -5.71
N LEU A 136 9.29 -5.03 -4.99
CA LEU A 136 8.89 -5.22 -3.59
C LEU A 136 7.69 -6.18 -3.48
N GLY A 137 6.72 -6.11 -4.38
CA GLY A 137 5.58 -7.02 -4.45
C GLY A 137 6.01 -8.47 -4.63
N ASN A 138 6.89 -8.74 -5.58
CA ASN A 138 7.45 -10.07 -5.81
C ASN A 138 8.16 -10.63 -4.56
N LYS A 139 8.85 -9.78 -3.79
CA LYS A 139 9.53 -10.18 -2.55
C LYS A 139 8.57 -10.64 -1.44
N ILE A 140 7.34 -10.13 -1.45
CA ILE A 140 6.27 -10.52 -0.49
C ILE A 140 5.22 -11.45 -1.11
N GLY A 141 5.42 -11.92 -2.34
CA GLY A 141 4.47 -12.80 -3.03
C GLY A 141 3.19 -12.11 -3.49
N VAL A 142 3.19 -10.79 -3.66
CA VAL A 142 2.06 -9.99 -4.14
C VAL A 142 2.32 -9.55 -5.58
N ASP A 143 1.50 -10.04 -6.51
CA ASP A 143 1.46 -9.52 -7.87
C ASP A 143 0.64 -8.22 -7.90
N ILE A 144 1.34 -7.09 -8.00
CA ILE A 144 0.74 -5.76 -7.90
C ILE A 144 -0.21 -5.45 -9.06
N PHE A 145 0.00 -6.04 -10.25
CA PHE A 145 -0.82 -5.76 -11.42
C PHE A 145 -2.24 -6.31 -11.25
N ASN A 146 -2.40 -7.34 -10.42
CA ASN A 146 -3.72 -7.81 -10.01
C ASN A 146 -4.49 -6.81 -9.15
N TYR A 147 -3.88 -5.72 -8.68
CA TYR A 147 -4.54 -4.74 -7.83
C TYR A 147 -4.64 -3.36 -8.45
N LEU A 148 -3.94 -3.06 -9.56
CA LEU A 148 -3.96 -1.75 -10.19
C LEU A 148 -5.11 -1.61 -11.18
N TYR A 149 -5.88 -0.52 -11.07
CA TYR A 149 -7.06 -0.29 -11.90
C TYR A 149 -6.79 -0.36 -13.40
N ASP A 150 -5.66 0.19 -13.87
CA ASP A 150 -5.34 0.23 -15.31
C ASP A 150 -5.13 -1.15 -15.93
N TYR A 151 -4.85 -2.16 -15.09
CA TYR A 151 -4.53 -3.52 -15.49
C TYR A 151 -5.69 -4.50 -15.26
N ILE A 152 -6.86 -4.02 -14.82
CA ILE A 152 -8.08 -4.80 -14.53
C ILE A 152 -9.22 -4.42 -15.50
#